data_AF-A0A7L4TFY4-F1
#
_entry.id   AF-A0A7L4TFY4-F1
#
_cell.length_a   1.000
_cell.length_b   1.000
_cell.length_c   1.000
_cell.angle_alpha   90.00
_cell.angle_beta   90.00
_cell.angle_gamma   90.00
#
_symmetry.space_group_name_H-M   'P 1'
#
loop_
_entity.id
_entity.type
_entity.pdbx_description
1 polymer ?
#
loop_
_entity_poly.entity_id
_entity_poly.type
_entity_poly.pdbx_seq_one_letter_code
_entity_poly.pdbx_strand_id
1 'polypeptide(L)'
;MNLNTNETINNINSSRAKIYYQLNQLGEITGLSPRTLKYRMKLVSKKYADMPSLLIKNGRAWQIHYTIIDEFMPIYTKSQTTLSNHKWETFVTWNTKDNYDVKYHIQLITEVKEKLPSCNIAYVIETDQRGYNHLHALADGWNNEVKEAVTDVIGKYVNKGDYRLQIEKINNRTSVTSYLKKSGTITII
;
A
#
# COMPACT_ATOMS: atom_id res chain seq x y z
N MET A 1 23.37 -21.84 7.49
CA MET A 1 22.19 -20.95 7.53
C MET A 1 21.00 -21.67 6.90
N ASN A 2 20.00 -22.00 7.71
CA ASN A 2 18.56 -22.17 7.42
C ASN A 2 18.08 -22.63 6.03
N LEU A 3 18.42 -23.87 5.61
CA LEU A 3 17.74 -24.52 4.47
C LEU A 3 16.21 -24.65 4.72
N ASN A 4 15.82 -24.94 5.97
CA ASN A 4 14.42 -25.15 6.35
C ASN A 4 13.55 -23.87 6.31
N THR A 5 14.15 -22.70 6.61
CA THR A 5 13.43 -21.42 6.60
C THR A 5 13.19 -20.91 5.18
N ASN A 6 14.17 -21.05 4.29
CA ASN A 6 14.03 -20.62 2.90
C ASN A 6 13.00 -21.47 2.15
N GLU A 7 12.96 -22.77 2.40
CA GLU A 7 11.94 -23.68 1.86
C GLU A 7 10.54 -23.31 2.35
N THR A 8 10.38 -23.05 3.64
CA THR A 8 9.12 -22.56 4.23
C THR A 8 8.67 -21.24 3.61
N ILE A 9 9.57 -20.27 3.45
CA ILE A 9 9.29 -18.97 2.80
C ILE A 9 8.87 -19.17 1.34
N ASN A 10 9.55 -20.05 0.61
CA ASN A 10 9.19 -20.37 -0.77
C ASN A 10 7.79 -20.99 -0.87
N ASN A 11 7.44 -21.90 0.04
CA ASN A 11 6.11 -22.51 0.09
C ASN A 11 5.03 -21.49 0.42
N ILE A 12 5.24 -20.60 1.40
CA ILE A 12 4.30 -19.52 1.73
C ILE A 12 4.11 -18.56 0.54
N ASN A 13 5.18 -18.23 -0.18
CA ASN A 13 5.08 -17.34 -1.33
C ASN A 13 4.45 -18.03 -2.55
N SER A 14 4.56 -19.36 -2.67
CA SER A 14 3.97 -20.11 -3.78
C SER A 14 2.45 -20.03 -3.84
N SER A 15 1.79 -19.81 -2.69
CA SER A 15 0.33 -19.62 -2.58
C SER A 15 -0.13 -18.18 -2.79
N ARG A 16 0.80 -17.21 -2.89
CA ARG A 16 0.48 -15.80 -3.15
C ARG A 16 0.15 -15.56 -4.61
N ALA A 17 -0.49 -14.42 -4.87
CA ALA A 17 -0.79 -13.99 -6.23
C ALA A 17 0.52 -13.90 -7.06
N LYS A 18 0.58 -14.64 -8.16
CA LYS A 18 1.76 -14.75 -9.05
C LYS A 18 1.92 -13.53 -9.95
N ILE A 19 2.12 -12.36 -9.33
CA ILE A 19 2.29 -11.08 -10.01
C ILE A 19 3.78 -10.74 -10.06
N TYR A 20 4.32 -10.70 -11.28
CA TYR A 20 5.73 -10.44 -11.54
C TYR A 20 5.91 -9.23 -12.45
N TYR A 21 6.98 -8.49 -12.19
CA TYR A 21 7.38 -7.33 -12.95
C TYR A 21 8.79 -7.52 -13.51
N GLN A 22 9.04 -6.92 -14.66
CA GLN A 22 10.36 -6.79 -15.24
C GLN A 22 11.02 -5.49 -14.79
N LEU A 23 12.36 -5.46 -14.83
CA LEU A 23 13.13 -4.30 -14.36
C LEU A 23 12.77 -3.00 -15.09
N ASN A 24 12.44 -3.06 -16.39
CA ASN A 24 12.02 -1.90 -17.19
C ASN A 24 10.66 -1.34 -16.77
N GLN A 25 9.78 -2.15 -16.19
CA GLN A 25 8.46 -1.72 -15.68
C GLN A 25 8.59 -0.97 -14.34
N LEU A 26 9.66 -1.20 -13.59
CA LEU A 26 9.84 -0.56 -12.27
C LEU A 26 10.09 0.95 -12.35
N GLY A 27 10.46 1.48 -13.51
CA GLY A 27 10.66 2.92 -13.71
C GLY A 27 9.40 3.72 -13.41
N GLU A 28 8.24 3.27 -13.90
CA GLU A 28 6.95 3.92 -13.68
C GLU A 28 6.49 3.81 -12.23
N ILE A 29 6.78 2.68 -11.58
CA ILE A 29 6.34 2.40 -10.20
C ILE A 29 7.19 3.20 -9.20
N THR A 30 8.51 3.20 -9.37
CA THR A 30 9.47 3.77 -8.40
C THR A 30 9.87 5.21 -8.75
N GLY A 31 9.64 5.63 -10.00
CA GLY A 31 10.18 6.85 -10.60
C GLY A 31 11.71 6.87 -10.67
N LEU A 32 12.39 5.72 -10.64
CA LEU A 32 13.85 5.65 -10.73
C LEU A 32 14.32 5.50 -12.17
N SER A 33 15.52 6.03 -12.46
CA SER A 33 16.15 5.87 -13.77
C SER A 33 16.56 4.41 -14.01
N PRO A 34 16.65 3.98 -15.29
CA PRO A 34 17.11 2.62 -15.63
C PRO A 34 18.50 2.28 -15.05
N ARG A 35 19.40 3.27 -14.94
CA ARG A 35 20.74 3.08 -14.36
C ARG A 35 20.66 2.74 -12.87
N THR A 36 19.85 3.47 -12.11
CA THR A 36 19.66 3.22 -10.67
C THR A 36 18.97 1.88 -10.44
N LEU A 37 17.96 1.54 -11.25
CA LEU A 37 17.29 0.25 -11.19
C LEU A 37 18.25 -0.92 -11.44
N LYS A 38 19.16 -0.82 -12.43
CA LYS A 38 20.21 -1.83 -12.67
C LYS A 38 21.14 -2.00 -11.46
N TYR A 39 21.53 -0.90 -10.81
CA TYR A 39 22.35 -0.97 -9.61
C TYR A 39 21.63 -1.70 -8.47
N ARG A 40 20.36 -1.34 -8.20
CA ARG A 40 19.55 -2.00 -7.17
C ARG A 40 19.31 -3.47 -7.48
N MET A 41 19.07 -3.81 -8.74
CA MET A 41 18.90 -5.20 -9.16
C MET A 41 20.10 -6.07 -8.76
N LYS A 42 21.34 -5.56 -8.81
CA LYS A 42 22.51 -6.33 -8.35
C LYS A 42 22.46 -6.67 -6.86
N LEU A 43 21.98 -5.73 -6.04
CA LEU A 43 21.84 -5.91 -4.59
C LEU A 43 20.69 -6.88 -4.28
N VAL A 44 19.55 -6.68 -4.93
CA VAL A 44 18.36 -7.53 -4.79
C VAL A 44 18.65 -8.95 -5.26
N SER A 45 19.33 -9.14 -6.40
CA SER A 45 19.68 -10.49 -6.89
C SER A 45 20.58 -11.25 -5.94
N LYS A 46 21.48 -10.55 -5.23
CA LYS A 46 22.33 -11.17 -4.20
C LYS A 46 21.51 -11.52 -2.95
N LYS A 47 20.61 -10.64 -2.52
CA LYS A 47 19.77 -10.83 -1.33
C LYS A 47 18.78 -11.99 -1.49
N TYR A 48 18.24 -12.17 -2.69
CA TYR A 48 17.18 -13.15 -2.99
C TYR A 48 17.67 -14.34 -3.84
N ALA A 49 18.98 -14.62 -3.86
CA ALA A 49 19.58 -15.67 -4.71
C ALA A 49 18.94 -17.06 -4.48
N ASP A 50 18.60 -17.37 -3.24
CA ASP A 50 18.06 -18.68 -2.83
C ASP A 50 16.51 -18.68 -2.71
N MET A 51 15.84 -17.66 -3.26
CA MET A 51 14.39 -17.48 -3.18
C MET A 51 13.74 -17.38 -4.57
N PRO A 52 13.72 -18.47 -5.35
CA PRO A 52 13.15 -18.47 -6.71
C PRO A 52 11.65 -18.17 -6.74
N SER A 53 10.93 -18.28 -5.61
CA SER A 53 9.53 -17.83 -5.54
C SER A 53 9.38 -16.31 -5.71
N LEU A 54 10.41 -15.54 -5.32
CA LEU A 54 10.39 -14.08 -5.28
C LEU A 54 11.16 -13.42 -6.43
N LEU A 55 12.21 -14.09 -6.91
CA LEU A 55 13.04 -13.55 -7.97
C LEU A 55 13.51 -14.67 -8.91
N ILE A 56 13.08 -14.59 -10.17
CA ILE A 56 13.43 -15.58 -11.19
C ILE A 56 14.21 -14.88 -12.30
N LYS A 57 15.28 -15.51 -12.77
CA LYS A 57 15.96 -15.10 -14.00
C LYS A 57 15.45 -15.95 -15.16
N ASN A 58 14.71 -15.34 -16.07
CA ASN A 58 14.21 -15.99 -17.28
C ASN A 58 14.97 -15.43 -18.50
N GLY A 59 15.94 -16.20 -18.98
CA GLY A 59 16.86 -15.77 -20.03
C GLY A 59 17.65 -14.51 -19.65
N ARG A 60 17.41 -13.41 -20.38
CA ARG A 60 18.06 -12.10 -20.16
C ARG A 60 17.28 -11.18 -19.22
N ALA A 61 16.08 -11.56 -18.78
CA ALA A 61 15.21 -10.74 -17.96
C ALA A 61 15.07 -11.29 -16.54
N TRP A 62 14.89 -10.38 -15.59
CA TRP A 62 14.48 -10.71 -14.22
C TRP A 62 12.95 -10.61 -14.12
N GLN A 63 12.33 -11.60 -13.50
CA GLN A 63 10.95 -11.58 -13.04
C GLN A 63 10.96 -11.34 -11.53
N ILE A 64 10.48 -10.17 -11.14
CA ILE A 64 10.54 -9.63 -9.78
C ILE A 64 9.15 -9.73 -9.19
N HIS A 65 8.95 -10.53 -8.16
CA HIS A 65 7.66 -10.68 -7.51
C HIS A 65 7.22 -9.36 -6.86
N TYR A 66 5.93 -9.05 -6.90
CA TYR A 66 5.41 -7.75 -6.43
C TYR A 66 5.76 -7.47 -4.96
N THR A 67 5.93 -8.51 -4.14
CA THR A 67 6.24 -8.37 -2.70
C THR A 67 7.62 -7.78 -2.43
N ILE A 68 8.53 -7.78 -3.40
CA ILE A 68 9.90 -7.26 -3.25
C ILE A 68 10.14 -5.96 -4.05
N ILE A 69 9.11 -5.37 -4.66
CA ILE A 69 9.25 -4.12 -5.43
C ILE A 69 9.69 -2.97 -4.53
N ASP A 70 9.29 -2.98 -3.27
CA ASP A 70 9.66 -1.95 -2.30
C ASP A 70 11.19 -1.84 -2.08
N GLU A 71 11.96 -2.91 -2.36
CA GLU A 71 13.43 -2.87 -2.37
C GLU A 71 13.99 -1.91 -3.44
N PHE A 72 13.19 -1.60 -4.45
CA PHE A 72 13.51 -0.68 -5.52
C PHE A 72 13.02 0.75 -5.26
N MET A 73 12.31 1.02 -4.15
CA MET A 73 11.78 2.37 -3.86
C MET A 73 12.86 3.37 -3.44
N PRO A 74 12.79 4.64 -3.86
CA PRO A 74 13.73 5.69 -3.42
C PRO A 74 13.91 5.70 -1.90
N ILE A 75 15.17 5.82 -1.43
CA ILE A 75 15.47 5.91 0.01
C ILE A 75 15.24 7.34 0.51
N TYR A 76 15.41 8.32 -0.38
CA TYR A 76 15.22 9.73 -0.11
C TYR A 76 13.82 10.19 -0.50
N THR A 77 13.33 11.21 0.19
CA THR A 77 12.09 11.91 -0.17
C THR A 77 12.31 12.66 -1.48
N LYS A 78 11.46 12.39 -2.47
CA LYS A 78 11.44 13.16 -3.72
C LYS A 78 10.60 14.41 -3.53
N SER A 79 10.99 15.51 -4.19
CA SER A 79 10.21 16.76 -4.22
C SER A 79 8.83 16.57 -4.86
N GLN A 80 8.73 15.66 -5.82
CA GLN A 80 7.47 15.25 -6.44
C GLN A 80 7.33 13.74 -6.38
N THR A 81 6.16 13.30 -5.95
CA THR A 81 5.81 11.89 -5.84
C THR A 81 4.47 11.64 -6.51
N THR A 82 4.24 10.39 -6.89
CA THR A 82 2.96 9.88 -7.39
C THR A 82 2.37 8.97 -6.32
N LEU A 83 1.10 8.58 -6.47
CA LEU A 83 0.48 7.58 -5.60
C LEU A 83 1.36 6.33 -5.40
N SER A 84 2.07 5.86 -6.44
CA SER A 84 2.85 4.63 -6.39
C SER A 84 4.23 4.76 -5.73
N ASN A 85 4.82 5.95 -5.69
CA ASN A 85 6.16 6.17 -5.14
C ASN A 85 6.20 7.13 -3.94
N HIS A 86 5.03 7.66 -3.54
CA HIS A 86 4.89 8.42 -2.32
C HIS A 86 5.12 7.51 -1.10
N LYS A 87 5.70 8.09 -0.04
CA LYS A 87 6.08 7.36 1.18
C LYS A 87 4.86 7.21 2.11
N TRP A 88 3.85 6.48 1.65
CA TRP A 88 2.71 6.11 2.50
C TRP A 88 3.20 5.26 3.68
N GLU A 89 2.66 5.54 4.86
CA GLU A 89 3.06 4.91 6.12
C GLU A 89 1.90 4.16 6.79
N THR A 90 0.68 4.67 6.66
CA THR A 90 -0.51 4.13 7.33
C THR A 90 -1.59 3.78 6.31
N PHE A 91 -2.14 2.57 6.41
CA PHE A 91 -3.34 2.13 5.69
C PHE A 91 -4.53 2.24 6.63
N VAL A 92 -5.62 2.83 6.16
CA VAL A 92 -6.85 3.06 6.92
C VAL A 92 -8.03 2.51 6.13
N THR A 93 -8.83 1.66 6.76
CA THR A 93 -10.12 1.23 6.24
C THR A 93 -11.18 1.40 7.30
N TRP A 94 -12.33 1.94 6.93
CA TRP A 94 -13.52 1.87 7.78
C TRP A 94 -14.75 1.43 7.01
N ASN A 95 -15.60 0.71 7.71
CA ASN A 95 -16.94 0.32 7.24
C ASN A 95 -17.93 0.51 8.40
N THR A 96 -19.07 1.13 8.10
CA THR A 96 -20.14 1.38 9.06
C THR A 96 -21.21 0.29 9.00
N LYS A 97 -21.92 0.07 10.11
CA LYS A 97 -23.00 -0.91 10.17
C LYS A 97 -24.18 -0.51 9.29
N ASP A 98 -24.51 0.77 9.26
CA ASP A 98 -25.54 1.33 8.39
C ASP A 98 -24.95 1.77 7.05
N ASN A 99 -25.81 1.82 6.02
CA ASN A 99 -25.41 2.19 4.66
C ASN A 99 -25.41 3.71 4.49
N TYR A 100 -24.35 4.36 5.00
CA TYR A 100 -24.15 5.79 4.78
C TYR A 100 -23.72 6.06 3.33
N ASP A 101 -24.07 7.23 2.82
CA ASP A 101 -23.76 7.61 1.45
C ASP A 101 -22.28 8.02 1.28
N VAL A 102 -21.88 8.22 0.02
CA VAL A 102 -20.52 8.66 -0.32
C VAL A 102 -20.19 10.01 0.34
N LYS A 103 -21.16 10.92 0.45
CA LYS A 103 -20.94 12.26 1.03
C LYS A 103 -20.57 12.18 2.49
N TYR A 104 -21.20 11.26 3.23
CA TYR A 104 -20.85 10.99 4.62
C TYR A 104 -19.38 10.57 4.76
N HIS A 105 -18.90 9.62 3.96
CA HIS A 105 -17.49 9.20 4.03
C HIS A 105 -16.52 10.31 3.60
N ILE A 106 -16.90 11.15 2.62
CA ILE A 106 -16.13 12.33 2.23
C ILE A 106 -16.04 13.33 3.39
N GLN A 107 -17.14 13.56 4.12
CA GLN A 107 -17.12 14.43 5.30
C GLN A 107 -16.13 13.90 6.35
N LEU A 108 -16.22 12.62 6.70
CA LEU A 108 -15.33 12.03 7.70
C LEU A 108 -13.85 12.15 7.31
N ILE A 109 -13.49 11.80 6.07
CA ILE A 109 -12.07 11.89 5.65
C ILE A 109 -11.58 13.34 5.57
N THR A 110 -12.47 14.30 5.27
CA THR A 110 -12.16 15.73 5.29
C THR A 110 -11.90 16.22 6.72
N GLU A 111 -12.72 15.84 7.69
CA GLU A 111 -12.49 16.16 9.10
C GLU A 111 -11.20 15.52 9.64
N VAL A 112 -10.84 14.31 9.17
CA VAL A 112 -9.54 13.69 9.48
C VAL A 112 -8.40 14.53 8.91
N LYS A 113 -8.53 15.01 7.67
CA LYS A 113 -7.54 15.89 7.04
C LYS A 113 -7.38 17.22 7.79
N GLU A 114 -8.47 17.81 8.27
CA GLU A 114 -8.43 19.04 9.07
C GLU A 114 -7.64 18.86 10.38
N LYS A 115 -7.73 17.67 11.01
CA LYS A 115 -6.93 17.33 12.19
C LYS A 115 -5.46 17.03 11.87
N LEU A 116 -5.17 16.65 10.63
CA LEU A 116 -3.83 16.26 10.17
C LEU A 116 -3.41 17.10 8.96
N PRO A 117 -3.30 18.44 9.08
CA PRO A 117 -3.12 19.32 7.93
C PRO A 117 -1.81 19.08 7.16
N SER A 118 -0.77 18.57 7.84
CA SER A 118 0.52 18.21 7.24
C SER A 118 0.55 16.82 6.59
N CYS A 119 -0.46 15.99 6.82
CA CYS A 119 -0.53 14.61 6.35
C CYS A 119 -1.24 14.56 5.00
N ASN A 120 -0.59 14.04 3.96
CA ASN A 120 -1.27 13.73 2.71
C ASN A 120 -2.12 12.48 2.88
N ILE A 121 -3.32 12.49 2.32
CA ILE A 121 -4.26 11.36 2.38
C ILE A 121 -4.73 11.03 0.98
N ALA A 122 -4.44 9.82 0.51
CA ALA A 122 -5.04 9.27 -0.72
C ALA A 122 -6.16 8.30 -0.34
N TYR A 123 -7.37 8.50 -0.83
CA TYR A 123 -8.52 7.65 -0.47
C TYR A 123 -9.38 7.26 -1.69
N VAL A 124 -10.17 6.21 -1.48
CA VAL A 124 -11.22 5.73 -2.37
C VAL A 124 -12.41 5.28 -1.54
N ILE A 125 -13.61 5.55 -2.03
CA ILE A 125 -14.86 5.06 -1.44
C ILE A 125 -15.38 3.99 -2.39
N GLU A 126 -15.45 2.75 -1.89
CA GLU A 126 -15.87 1.58 -2.64
C GLU A 126 -17.24 1.12 -2.13
N THR A 127 -18.08 0.63 -3.03
CA THR A 127 -19.34 -0.02 -2.68
C THR A 127 -19.12 -1.53 -2.66
N ASP A 128 -19.37 -2.17 -1.52
CA ASP A 128 -19.24 -3.62 -1.39
C ASP A 128 -20.35 -4.38 -2.13
N GLN A 129 -20.28 -5.72 -2.13
CA GLN A 129 -21.28 -6.58 -2.78
C GLN A 129 -22.71 -6.45 -2.20
N ARG A 130 -22.84 -5.89 -0.99
CA ARG A 130 -24.13 -5.66 -0.33
C ARG A 130 -24.70 -4.27 -0.66
N GLY A 131 -23.96 -3.43 -1.39
CA GLY A 131 -24.34 -2.06 -1.69
C GLY A 131 -23.92 -1.05 -0.60
N TYR A 132 -23.03 -1.43 0.32
CA TYR A 132 -22.58 -0.58 1.42
C TYR A 132 -21.29 0.14 1.04
N ASN A 133 -21.28 1.46 1.24
CA ASN A 133 -20.07 2.25 1.02
C ASN A 133 -19.09 2.03 2.17
N HIS A 134 -17.81 1.98 1.83
CA HIS A 134 -16.72 1.92 2.79
C HIS A 134 -15.48 2.61 2.22
N LEU A 135 -14.60 3.08 3.10
CA LEU A 135 -13.43 3.85 2.70
C LEU A 135 -12.17 3.00 2.83
N HIS A 136 -11.28 3.13 1.86
CA HIS A 136 -9.87 2.75 1.97
C HIS A 136 -9.01 3.98 1.75
N ALA A 137 -7.98 4.18 2.57
CA ALA A 137 -7.08 5.30 2.48
C ALA A 137 -5.63 4.95 2.82
N LEU A 138 -4.72 5.75 2.29
CA LEU A 138 -3.30 5.79 2.56
C LEU A 138 -2.98 7.15 3.15
N ALA A 139 -2.27 7.17 4.27
CA ALA A 139 -1.77 8.38 4.91
C ALA A 139 -0.23 8.31 5.01
N ASP A 140 0.44 9.44 4.84
CA ASP A 140 1.89 9.57 4.99
C ASP A 140 2.33 9.92 6.42
N GLY A 141 1.37 10.20 7.30
CA GLY A 141 1.56 10.32 8.75
C GLY A 141 1.62 8.96 9.46
N TRP A 142 2.29 8.94 10.62
CA TRP A 142 2.50 7.73 11.41
C TRP A 142 1.36 7.43 12.39
N ASN A 143 1.28 6.15 12.76
CA ASN A 143 0.09 5.45 13.24
C ASN A 143 -0.65 6.12 14.41
N ASN A 144 0.02 6.57 15.47
CA ASN A 144 -0.70 7.08 16.65
C ASN A 144 -1.54 8.32 16.32
N GLU A 145 -0.97 9.28 15.58
CA GLU A 145 -1.67 10.51 15.19
C GLU A 145 -2.82 10.22 14.23
N VAL A 146 -2.58 9.39 13.20
CA VAL A 146 -3.63 8.99 12.25
C VAL A 146 -4.75 8.23 12.97
N LYS A 147 -4.40 7.33 13.89
CA LYS A 147 -5.36 6.53 14.64
C LYS A 147 -6.20 7.36 15.59
N GLU A 148 -5.59 8.29 16.31
CA GLU A 148 -6.30 9.21 17.19
C GLU A 148 -7.25 10.09 16.39
N ALA A 149 -6.79 10.69 15.28
CA ALA A 149 -7.62 11.54 14.43
C ALA A 149 -8.81 10.78 13.83
N VAL A 150 -8.58 9.59 13.24
CA VAL A 150 -9.63 8.79 12.62
C VAL A 150 -10.64 8.29 13.67
N THR A 151 -10.16 7.83 14.83
CA THR A 151 -11.04 7.34 15.91
C THR A 151 -11.89 8.47 16.48
N ASP A 152 -11.29 9.65 16.70
CA ASP A 152 -12.01 10.82 17.22
C ASP A 152 -13.10 11.27 16.23
N VAL A 153 -12.78 11.38 14.94
CA VAL A 153 -13.74 11.82 13.92
C VAL A 153 -14.91 10.84 13.77
N ILE A 154 -14.65 9.55 13.62
CA ILE A 154 -15.72 8.55 13.48
C ILE A 154 -16.56 8.49 14.76
N GLY A 155 -15.92 8.55 15.93
CA GLY A 155 -16.56 8.46 17.24
C GLY A 155 -17.54 9.60 17.55
N LYS A 156 -17.46 10.74 16.86
CA LYS A 156 -18.46 11.82 16.97
C LYS A 156 -19.83 11.43 16.41
N TYR A 157 -19.86 10.53 15.42
CA TYR A 157 -21.05 10.25 14.63
C TYR A 157 -21.55 8.81 14.77
N VAL A 158 -20.66 7.87 15.06
CA VAL A 158 -20.98 6.45 15.12
C VAL A 158 -20.52 5.86 16.44
N ASN A 159 -21.44 5.19 17.13
CA ASN A 159 -21.11 4.53 18.39
C ASN A 159 -20.07 3.42 18.19
N LYS A 160 -19.24 3.23 19.21
CA LYS A 160 -18.29 2.11 19.25
C LYS A 160 -19.06 0.79 19.16
N GLY A 161 -18.80 0.02 18.09
CA GLY A 161 -19.50 -1.23 17.77
C GLY A 161 -20.36 -1.15 16.51
N ASP A 162 -20.75 0.05 16.07
CA ASP A 162 -21.47 0.28 14.82
C ASP A 162 -20.54 0.65 13.65
N TYR A 163 -19.23 0.50 13.84
CA TYR A 163 -18.24 0.58 12.77
C TYR A 163 -17.10 -0.43 12.98
N ARG A 164 -16.48 -0.83 11.88
CA ARG A 164 -15.23 -1.58 11.84
C ARG A 164 -14.14 -0.66 11.31
N LEU A 165 -13.05 -0.57 12.06
CA LEU A 165 -11.89 0.27 11.72
C LEU A 165 -10.65 -0.60 11.70
N GLN A 166 -9.91 -0.55 10.61
CA GLN A 166 -8.61 -1.18 10.44
C GLN A 166 -7.59 -0.09 10.15
N ILE A 167 -6.57 0.02 11.00
CA ILE A 167 -5.48 0.99 10.83
C ILE A 167 -4.17 0.24 11.02
N GLU A 168 -3.38 0.17 9.96
CA GLU A 168 -2.19 -0.67 9.89
C GLU A 168 -0.99 0.07 9.32
N LYS A 169 0.19 -0.33 9.78
CA LYS A 169 1.45 0.10 9.15
C LYS A 169 1.58 -0.54 7.78
N ILE A 170 1.91 0.27 6.77
CA ILE A 170 2.20 -0.23 5.43
C ILE A 170 3.59 -0.87 5.43
N ASN A 171 3.61 -2.19 5.24
CA ASN A 171 4.85 -2.98 5.07
C ASN A 171 5.19 -3.23 3.59
N ASN A 172 4.22 -3.06 2.69
CA ASN A 172 4.41 -3.19 1.24
C ASN A 172 3.57 -2.15 0.50
N ARG A 173 4.22 -1.05 0.08
CA ARG A 173 3.60 0.09 -0.60
C ARG A 173 3.03 -0.30 -1.94
N THR A 174 3.74 -1.15 -2.68
CA THR A 174 3.29 -1.59 -4.00
C THR A 174 1.97 -2.36 -3.93
N SER A 175 1.81 -3.22 -2.91
CA SER A 175 0.59 -3.99 -2.67
C SER A 175 -0.59 -3.09 -2.33
N VAL A 176 -0.43 -2.17 -1.37
CA VAL A 176 -1.54 -1.31 -0.92
C VAL A 176 -1.94 -0.27 -1.97
N THR A 177 -0.97 0.28 -2.73
CA THR A 177 -1.29 1.21 -3.82
C THR A 177 -1.95 0.50 -5.01
N SER A 178 -1.55 -0.75 -5.30
CA SER A 178 -2.22 -1.58 -6.31
C SER A 178 -3.63 -1.98 -5.89
N TYR A 179 -3.83 -2.24 -4.60
CA TYR A 179 -5.15 -2.49 -4.02
C TYR A 179 -6.06 -1.27 -4.19
N LEU A 180 -5.60 -0.08 -3.76
CA LEU A 180 -6.37 1.16 -3.88
C LEU A 180 -6.76 1.48 -5.33
N LYS A 181 -5.85 1.25 -6.30
CA LYS A 181 -6.12 1.46 -7.74
C LYS A 181 -7.19 0.55 -8.33
N LYS A 182 -7.46 -0.60 -7.71
CA LYS A 182 -8.52 -1.51 -8.15
C LYS A 182 -9.89 -1.12 -7.61
N SER A 183 -9.92 -0.42 -6.47
CA SER A 183 -11.14 -0.05 -5.75
C SER A 183 -11.91 1.14 -6.36
N GLY A 184 -11.33 1.88 -7.31
CA GLY A 184 -12.03 2.93 -8.04
C GLY A 184 -11.21 4.21 -8.22
N THR A 185 -11.91 5.34 -8.32
CA THR A 185 -11.29 6.67 -8.48
C THR A 185 -10.66 7.12 -7.17
N ILE A 186 -9.37 7.42 -7.23
CA ILE A 186 -8.59 7.84 -6.06
C ILE A 186 -8.56 9.37 -5.98
N THR A 187 -8.81 9.89 -4.79
CA THR A 187 -8.69 11.31 -4.46
C THR A 187 -7.52 11.50 -3.48
N ILE A 188 -6.73 12.56 -3.67
CA ILE A 188 -5.62 12.91 -2.77
C ILE A 188 -5.93 14.29 -2.15
N ILE A 189 -5.90 14.38 -0.83
CA ILE A 189 -6.19 15.60 -0.04
C ILE A 189 -5.11 15.90 0.99
#